data_AF-A0A939HDK5-F1
#
_entry.id   AF-A0A939HDK5-F1
#
_cell.length_a   1.000
_cell.length_b   1.000
_cell.length_c   1.000
_cell.angle_alpha   90.00
_cell.angle_beta   90.00
_cell.angle_gamma   90.00
#
_symmetry.space_group_name_H-M   'P 1'
#
loop_
_entity.id
_entity.type
_entity.pdbx_description
1 polymer ?
#
loop_
_entity_poly.entity_id
_entity_poly.type
_entity_poly.pdbx_seq_one_letter_code
_entity_poly.pdbx_strand_id
1 'polypeptide(L)'
;MPPWQPVDAIVSDQTGTDLFSVSSGANGIGCVGAPTNRTVLDSAAVPGMREVDGTTPMFGFIVENIGGEDWYKMAVMNPRNLEEGAVGQSCTLLVMGNGGVANGVIFDQTFWPSPQSAFPSRQAAEAWMATEQYAQLKALIMSLNYS
;
A
#
# COMPACT_ATOMS: atom_id res chain seq x y z
N MET A 1 20.34 23.29 10.07
CA MET A 1 20.10 22.37 8.94
C MET A 1 18.73 21.77 9.16
N PRO A 2 17.78 21.85 8.21
CA PRO A 2 16.39 21.47 8.50
C PRO A 2 16.34 19.96 8.70
N PRO A 3 15.83 19.42 9.83
CA PRO A 3 15.97 18.00 10.08
C PRO A 3 14.81 17.26 9.39
N TRP A 4 15.16 16.57 8.30
CA TRP A 4 14.43 15.48 7.63
C TRP A 4 13.26 15.89 6.73
N GLN A 5 13.57 16.24 5.48
CA GLN A 5 12.60 16.09 4.39
C GLN A 5 12.67 14.63 3.90
N PRO A 6 11.52 13.94 3.76
CA PRO A 6 11.52 12.63 3.14
C PRO A 6 12.00 12.71 1.68
N VAL A 7 12.55 11.61 1.20
CA VAL A 7 12.85 11.41 -0.22
C VAL A 7 11.62 10.77 -0.85
N ASP A 8 11.00 11.49 -1.78
CA ASP A 8 9.81 11.04 -2.48
C ASP A 8 10.16 10.56 -3.90
N ALA A 9 9.54 9.45 -4.31
CA ALA A 9 9.52 9.01 -5.69
C ALA A 9 8.07 8.68 -6.09
N ILE A 10 7.69 9.16 -7.27
CA ILE A 10 6.36 8.98 -7.85
C ILE A 10 6.54 8.35 -9.23
N VAL A 11 5.72 7.36 -9.53
CA VAL A 11 5.61 6.76 -10.86
C VAL A 11 4.26 7.16 -11.44
N SER A 12 4.30 7.80 -12.60
CA SER A 12 3.13 8.24 -13.33
C SER A 12 2.99 7.48 -14.65
N ASP A 13 1.78 7.36 -15.17
CA ASP A 13 1.53 6.82 -16.50
C ASP A 13 1.87 7.83 -17.61
N GLN A 14 1.65 7.43 -18.87
CA GLN A 14 1.94 8.27 -20.03
C GLN A 14 1.06 9.53 -20.12
N THR A 15 -0.06 9.58 -19.39
CA THR A 15 -0.96 10.73 -19.31
C THR A 15 -0.54 11.71 -18.20
N GLY A 16 0.45 11.32 -17.37
CA GLY A 16 0.87 12.08 -16.20
C GLY A 16 0.04 11.77 -14.94
N THR A 17 -0.76 10.71 -14.95
CA THR A 17 -1.52 10.27 -13.77
C THR A 17 -0.59 9.47 -12.86
N ASP A 18 -0.44 9.92 -11.61
CA ASP A 18 0.38 9.24 -10.62
C ASP A 18 -0.26 7.90 -10.23
N LEU A 19 0.51 6.81 -10.36
CA LEU A 19 0.07 5.44 -10.11
C LEU A 19 0.65 4.85 -8.82
N PHE A 20 1.87 5.23 -8.46
CA PHE A 20 2.55 4.69 -7.28
C PHE A 20 3.42 5.77 -6.65
N SER A 21 3.44 5.80 -5.32
CA SER A 21 4.32 6.67 -4.57
C SER A 21 5.07 5.91 -3.49
N VAL A 22 6.30 6.36 -3.22
CA VAL A 22 7.08 5.95 -2.06
C VAL A 22 7.75 7.19 -1.46
N SER A 23 7.66 7.32 -0.15
CA SER A 23 8.23 8.40 0.64
C SER A 23 9.09 7.79 1.74
N SER A 24 10.40 8.03 1.69
CA SER A 24 11.39 7.42 2.59
C SER A 24 12.01 8.44 3.54
N GLY A 25 12.20 8.06 4.79
CA GLY A 25 12.62 8.97 5.85
C GLY A 25 11.49 9.89 6.32
N ALA A 26 10.25 9.50 6.02
CA ALA A 26 9.06 10.20 6.46
C ALA A 26 8.79 9.87 7.94
N ASN A 27 8.36 10.88 8.69
CA ASN A 27 7.70 10.79 9.99
C ASN A 27 6.17 10.68 9.84
N GLY A 28 5.72 10.16 8.69
CA GLY A 28 4.35 10.25 8.19
C GLY A 28 3.34 9.26 8.78
N ILE A 29 2.07 9.57 8.51
CA ILE A 29 0.87 8.78 8.79
C ILE A 29 0.74 7.73 7.68
N GLY A 30 0.97 6.45 8.01
CA GLY A 30 0.66 5.33 7.12
C GLY A 30 -0.25 4.30 7.77
N CYS A 31 -0.87 4.67 8.89
CA CYS A 31 -1.76 3.84 9.69
C CYS A 31 -3.10 4.54 9.84
N VAL A 32 -4.19 3.80 9.59
CA VAL A 32 -5.56 4.25 9.83
C VAL A 32 -6.20 3.30 10.82
N GLY A 33 -6.76 3.87 11.89
CA GLY A 33 -7.53 3.13 12.88
C GLY A 33 -9.01 3.15 12.55
N ALA A 34 -9.55 2.00 12.16
CA ALA A 34 -10.98 1.78 12.04
C ALA A 34 -11.24 0.27 12.18
N PRO A 35 -12.32 -0.15 12.85
CA PRO A 35 -12.79 -1.51 12.74
C PRO A 35 -13.05 -1.83 11.27
N THR A 36 -12.35 -2.82 10.74
CA THR A 36 -12.52 -3.27 9.36
C THR A 36 -12.42 -4.78 9.28
N ASN A 37 -12.96 -5.34 8.20
CA ASN A 37 -12.75 -6.72 7.84
C ASN A 37 -11.83 -6.76 6.61
N ARG A 38 -10.65 -7.35 6.76
CA ARG A 38 -9.64 -7.44 5.72
C ARG A 38 -9.75 -8.75 4.95
N THR A 39 -9.68 -8.65 3.63
CA THR A 39 -9.44 -9.77 2.72
C THR A 39 -8.12 -9.53 2.00
N VAL A 40 -7.26 -10.55 1.94
CA VAL A 40 -6.00 -10.47 1.19
C VAL A 40 -6.22 -11.05 -0.20
N LEU A 41 -6.06 -10.22 -1.22
CA LEU A 41 -6.29 -10.59 -2.62
C LEU A 41 -5.02 -11.19 -3.25
N ASP A 42 -3.86 -10.67 -2.88
CA ASP A 42 -2.55 -11.17 -3.33
C ASP A 42 -1.48 -10.80 -2.30
N SER A 43 -0.44 -11.64 -2.17
CA SER A 43 0.72 -11.31 -1.37
C SER A 43 1.98 -12.05 -1.85
N ALA A 44 3.14 -11.43 -1.64
CA ALA A 44 4.43 -12.03 -1.94
C ALA A 44 5.54 -11.40 -1.08
N ALA A 45 6.57 -12.16 -0.72
CA ALA A 45 7.72 -11.59 0.00
C ALA A 45 8.52 -10.63 -0.90
N VAL A 46 8.95 -9.48 -0.35
CA VAL A 46 9.82 -8.52 -1.07
C VAL A 46 11.24 -8.63 -0.49
N PRO A 47 12.10 -9.48 -1.05
CA PRO A 47 13.37 -9.86 -0.42
C PRO A 47 14.40 -8.71 -0.40
N GLY A 48 14.25 -7.71 -1.26
CA GLY A 48 15.10 -6.51 -1.29
C GLY A 48 14.87 -5.55 -0.13
N MET A 49 13.89 -5.80 0.73
CA MET A 49 13.56 -4.93 1.85
C MET A 49 13.73 -5.64 3.20
N ARG A 50 14.08 -4.85 4.20
CA ARG A 50 14.26 -5.29 5.58
C ARG A 50 13.90 -4.16 6.54
N GLU A 51 12.94 -4.40 7.43
CA GLU A 51 12.66 -3.46 8.52
C GLU A 51 13.77 -3.52 9.58
N VAL A 52 13.81 -2.49 10.44
CA VAL A 52 14.84 -2.35 11.48
C VAL A 52 14.90 -3.52 12.46
N ASP A 53 13.78 -4.22 12.68
CA ASP A 53 13.68 -5.38 13.55
C ASP A 53 14.09 -6.69 12.88
N GLY A 54 14.50 -6.64 11.61
CA GLY A 54 14.88 -7.79 10.82
C GLY A 54 13.71 -8.45 10.08
N THR A 55 12.48 -7.92 10.17
CA THR A 55 11.33 -8.44 9.42
C THR A 55 11.49 -8.21 7.92
N THR A 56 11.19 -9.24 7.11
CA THR A 56 11.09 -9.10 5.66
C THR A 56 9.67 -8.62 5.31
N PRO A 57 9.49 -7.42 4.75
CA PRO A 57 8.19 -6.94 4.32
C PRO A 57 7.61 -7.77 3.17
N MET A 58 6.29 -7.68 3.01
CA MET A 58 5.55 -8.35 1.96
C MET A 58 4.84 -7.33 1.08
N PHE A 59 4.85 -7.58 -0.23
CA PHE A 59 3.86 -7.05 -1.13
C PHE A 59 2.50 -7.58 -0.67
N GLY A 60 1.50 -6.71 -0.63
CA GLY A 60 0.12 -7.07 -0.39
C GLY A 60 -0.82 -6.22 -1.24
N PHE A 61 -1.78 -6.90 -1.87
CA PHE A 61 -3.00 -6.29 -2.38
C PHE A 61 -4.16 -6.73 -1.49
N ILE A 62 -4.77 -5.79 -0.78
CA ILE A 62 -5.82 -6.06 0.21
C ILE A 62 -7.04 -5.19 -0.04
N VAL A 63 -8.19 -5.69 0.40
CA VAL A 63 -9.43 -4.92 0.52
C VAL A 63 -9.90 -4.94 1.97
N GLU A 64 -10.29 -3.77 2.45
CA GLU A 64 -10.78 -3.55 3.80
C GLU A 64 -12.17 -2.95 3.73
N ASN A 65 -13.17 -3.60 4.34
CA ASN A 65 -14.50 -3.02 4.41
C ASN A 65 -14.57 -2.02 5.58
N ILE A 66 -14.70 -0.74 5.29
CA ILE A 66 -14.75 0.35 6.27
C ILE A 66 -16.09 1.07 6.12
N GLY A 67 -16.94 0.98 7.14
CA GLY A 67 -18.24 1.67 7.12
C GLY A 67 -19.19 1.21 6.00
N GLY A 68 -19.04 -0.03 5.51
CA GLY A 68 -19.83 -0.59 4.41
C GLY A 68 -19.18 -0.46 3.03
N GLU A 69 -18.08 0.29 2.91
CA GLU A 69 -17.38 0.52 1.64
C GLU A 69 -16.07 -0.26 1.57
N ASP A 70 -15.74 -0.78 0.39
CA ASP A 70 -14.49 -1.50 0.16
C ASP A 70 -13.36 -0.50 -0.12
N TRP A 71 -12.27 -0.63 0.63
CA TRP A 71 -11.10 0.22 0.55
C TRP A 71 -9.88 -0.60 0.14
N TYR A 72 -9.28 -0.25 -1.00
CA TYR A 72 -8.22 -1.06 -1.59
C TYR A 72 -6.85 -0.49 -1.26
N LYS A 73 -5.87 -1.37 -1.03
CA LYS A 73 -4.47 -1.00 -0.80
C LYS A 73 -3.56 -1.99 -1.50
N MET A 74 -2.64 -1.49 -2.30
CA MET A 74 -1.58 -2.28 -2.93
C MET A 74 -0.24 -1.64 -2.57
N ALA A 75 0.54 -2.29 -1.72
CA ALA A 75 1.77 -1.72 -1.15
C ALA A 75 2.71 -2.80 -0.62
N VAL A 76 3.89 -2.40 -0.20
CA VAL A 76 4.75 -3.18 0.70
C VAL A 76 4.33 -2.89 2.14
N MET A 77 4.08 -3.94 2.92
CA MET A 77 3.61 -3.86 4.30
C MET A 77 4.35 -4.85 5.19
N ASN A 78 4.35 -4.59 6.50
CA ASN A 78 4.73 -5.61 7.47
C ASN A 78 3.75 -6.79 7.38
N PRO A 79 4.21 -8.07 7.44
CA PRO A 79 3.34 -9.24 7.33
C PRO A 79 2.14 -9.25 8.28
N ARG A 80 2.26 -8.66 9.48
CA ARG A 80 1.15 -8.54 10.45
C ARG A 80 -0.05 -7.76 9.91
N ASN A 81 0.17 -6.89 8.92
CA ASN A 81 -0.88 -6.10 8.28
C ASN A 81 -1.56 -6.85 7.13
N LEU A 82 -1.15 -8.10 6.85
CA LEU A 82 -1.75 -9.00 5.87
C LEU A 82 -2.49 -10.17 6.56
N GLU A 83 -2.85 -10.02 7.83
CA GLU A 83 -3.74 -10.97 8.51
C GLU A 83 -5.19 -10.74 8.05
N GLU A 84 -5.85 -11.82 7.60
CA GLU A 84 -7.26 -11.80 7.22
C GLU A 84 -8.19 -11.67 8.42
N GLY A 85 -9.38 -11.11 8.17
CA GLY A 85 -10.46 -11.04 9.14
C GLY A 85 -10.59 -9.68 9.83
N ALA A 86 -11.18 -9.69 11.02
CA ALA A 86 -11.47 -8.48 11.78
C ALA A 86 -10.20 -7.87 12.36
N VAL A 87 -9.92 -6.63 11.97
CA VAL A 87 -8.71 -5.90 12.36
C VAL A 87 -9.06 -4.49 12.78
N GLY A 88 -8.37 -3.99 13.82
CA GLY A 88 -8.62 -2.66 14.38
C GLY A 88 -7.76 -1.54 13.81
N GLN A 89 -6.75 -1.91 13.01
CA GLN A 89 -5.78 -0.99 12.41
C GLN A 89 -5.37 -1.50 11.05
N SER A 90 -5.08 -0.57 10.15
CA SER A 90 -4.49 -0.86 8.85
C SER A 90 -3.28 0.03 8.61
N CYS A 91 -2.13 -0.58 8.38
CA CYS A 91 -0.86 0.12 8.23
C CYS A 91 -0.11 -0.31 6.97
N THR A 92 0.35 0.65 6.17
CA THR A 92 1.31 0.43 5.08
C THR A 92 2.69 1.02 5.39
N LEU A 93 2.83 1.70 6.55
CA LEU A 93 4.09 2.25 7.02
C LEU A 93 5.07 1.13 7.39
N LEU A 94 6.26 1.16 6.80
CA LEU A 94 7.39 0.31 7.20
C LEU A 94 8.34 1.10 8.08
N VAL A 95 8.96 0.43 9.06
CA VAL A 95 9.97 1.04 9.94
C VAL A 95 11.37 0.73 9.40
N MET A 96 12.04 1.76 8.89
CA MET A 96 13.35 1.68 8.24
C MET A 96 14.41 2.46 9.03
N GLY A 97 15.70 2.23 8.73
CA GLY A 97 16.82 2.85 9.44
C GLY A 97 16.86 4.38 9.37
N ASN A 98 16.22 4.98 8.36
CA ASN A 98 16.11 6.43 8.18
C ASN A 98 14.78 7.03 8.66
N GLY A 99 13.88 6.22 9.27
CA GLY A 99 12.53 6.62 9.65
C GLY A 99 11.47 5.73 9.03
N GLY A 100 10.27 6.27 8.80
CA GLY A 100 9.19 5.54 8.15
C GLY A 100 9.32 5.54 6.62
N VAL A 101 8.86 4.45 5.99
CA VAL A 101 8.57 4.42 4.55
C VAL A 101 7.06 4.30 4.36
N ALA A 102 6.44 5.34 3.81
CA ALA A 102 5.07 5.29 3.32
C ALA A 102 5.12 4.92 1.83
N ASN A 103 4.29 3.98 1.41
CA ASN A 103 4.24 3.56 0.02
C ASN A 103 2.86 3.04 -0.37
N GLY A 104 2.58 3.03 -1.67
CA GLY A 104 1.42 2.34 -2.21
C GLY A 104 1.02 2.82 -3.60
N VAL A 105 0.24 1.98 -4.27
CA VAL A 105 -0.51 2.36 -5.47
C VAL A 105 -1.54 3.41 -5.09
N ILE A 106 -1.63 4.43 -5.94
CA ILE A 106 -2.60 5.51 -5.80
C ILE A 106 -3.86 5.06 -6.52
N PHE A 107 -4.87 4.72 -5.73
CA PHE A 107 -6.21 4.46 -6.23
C PHE A 107 -7.07 5.73 -6.17
N ASP A 108 -7.93 5.92 -7.17
CA ASP A 108 -8.95 6.97 -7.16
C ASP A 108 -10.13 6.55 -6.24
N GLN A 109 -9.89 6.62 -4.94
CA GLN A 109 -10.83 6.29 -3.88
C GLN A 109 -10.90 7.42 -2.86
N THR A 110 -12.09 7.76 -2.40
CA THR A 110 -12.34 8.88 -1.48
C THR A 110 -13.03 8.39 -0.22
N PHE A 111 -12.69 8.96 0.93
CA PHE A 111 -13.32 8.59 2.21
C PHE A 111 -14.38 9.61 2.67
N TRP A 112 -14.17 10.89 2.37
CA TRP A 112 -15.05 11.99 2.76
C TRP A 112 -15.02 13.09 1.68
N PRO A 113 -16.12 13.81 1.39
CA PRO A 113 -17.46 13.69 1.99
C PRO A 113 -18.33 12.60 1.38
N SER A 114 -17.94 12.05 0.24
CA SER A 114 -18.63 10.94 -0.42
C SER A 114 -17.64 9.78 -0.53
N PRO A 115 -17.84 8.68 0.21
CA PRO A 115 -17.04 7.49 0.02
C PRO A 115 -17.13 7.00 -1.43
N GLN A 116 -15.99 6.69 -2.02
CA GLN A 116 -15.91 6.07 -3.35
C GLN A 116 -14.82 5.00 -3.29
N SER A 117 -15.20 3.77 -3.61
CA SER A 117 -14.26 2.67 -3.82
C SER A 117 -13.51 2.83 -5.14
N ALA A 118 -12.25 2.41 -5.17
CA ALA A 118 -11.42 2.36 -6.37
C ALA A 118 -12.03 1.50 -7.48
N PHE A 119 -12.81 0.49 -7.09
CA PHE A 119 -13.46 -0.44 -7.99
C PHE A 119 -14.97 -0.47 -7.73
N PRO A 120 -15.81 -0.62 -8.76
CA PRO A 120 -17.26 -0.69 -8.60
C PRO A 120 -17.72 -1.98 -7.91
N SER A 121 -16.87 -3.01 -7.84
CA SER A 121 -17.12 -4.26 -7.13
C SER A 121 -15.82 -5.04 -6.88
N ARG A 122 -15.86 -6.03 -5.99
CA ARG A 122 -14.74 -6.98 -5.79
C ARG A 122 -14.38 -7.75 -7.05
N GLN A 123 -15.38 -8.13 -7.84
CA GLN A 123 -15.16 -8.81 -9.12
C GLN A 123 -14.43 -7.90 -10.13
N ALA A 124 -14.68 -6.59 -10.10
CA ALA A 124 -13.94 -5.65 -10.93
C ALA A 124 -12.48 -5.50 -10.48
N ALA A 125 -12.22 -5.55 -9.16
CA ALA A 125 -10.85 -5.59 -8.63
C ALA A 125 -10.13 -6.88 -9.05
N GLU A 126 -10.78 -8.03 -8.95
CA GLU A 126 -10.23 -9.32 -9.43
C GLU A 126 -9.95 -9.29 -10.94
N ALA A 127 -10.85 -8.69 -11.75
CA ALA A 127 -10.62 -8.52 -13.18
C ALA A 127 -9.44 -7.58 -13.47
N TRP A 128 -9.27 -6.52 -12.68
CA TRP A 128 -8.13 -5.62 -12.81
C TRP A 128 -6.80 -6.32 -12.50
N MET A 129 -6.77 -7.28 -11.57
CA MET A 129 -5.57 -8.10 -11.30
C MET A 129 -5.12 -8.93 -12.51
N ALA A 130 -5.99 -9.17 -13.49
CA ALA A 130 -5.63 -9.87 -14.73
C ALA A 130 -5.04 -8.94 -15.82
N THR A 131 -4.91 -7.64 -15.55
CA THR A 131 -4.43 -6.66 -16.52
C THR A 131 -2.90 -6.52 -16.52
N GLU A 132 -2.35 -5.97 -17.61
CA GLU A 132 -0.93 -5.62 -17.68
C GLU A 132 -0.55 -4.54 -16.66
N GLN A 133 -1.45 -3.58 -16.38
CA GLN A 133 -1.19 -2.52 -15.41
C GLN A 133 -0.93 -3.11 -14.01
N TYR A 134 -1.75 -4.07 -13.59
CA TYR A 134 -1.53 -4.78 -12.32
C TYR A 134 -0.17 -5.49 -12.31
N ALA A 135 0.13 -6.26 -13.36
CA ALA A 135 1.38 -7.00 -13.46
C ALA A 135 2.61 -6.08 -13.39
N GLN A 136 2.56 -4.92 -14.07
CA GLN A 136 3.62 -3.92 -14.06
C GLN A 136 3.79 -3.26 -12.68
N LEU A 137 2.69 -2.87 -12.03
CA LEU A 137 2.73 -2.30 -10.68
C LEU A 137 3.25 -3.32 -9.66
N LYS A 138 2.81 -4.58 -9.74
CA LYS A 138 3.34 -5.65 -8.89
C LYS A 138 4.83 -5.84 -9.12
N ALA A 139 5.29 -5.91 -10.38
CA ALA A 139 6.71 -6.04 -10.70
C ALA A 139 7.55 -4.86 -10.17
N LEU A 140 7.05 -3.63 -10.33
CA LEU A 140 7.68 -2.43 -9.76
C LEU A 140 7.83 -2.55 -8.25
N ILE A 141 6.75 -2.86 -7.53
CA ILE A 141 6.78 -2.99 -6.07
C ILE A 141 7.72 -4.12 -5.62
N MET A 142 7.70 -5.26 -6.33
CA MET A 142 8.59 -6.39 -6.05
C MET A 142 10.06 -6.09 -6.33
N SER A 143 10.35 -5.08 -7.15
CA SER A 143 11.73 -4.64 -7.44
C SER A 143 12.30 -3.65 -6.41
N LEU A 144 11.48 -3.20 -5.44
CA LEU A 144 11.94 -2.31 -4.39
C LEU A 144 13.07 -2.96 -3.60
N ASN A 145 14.14 -2.20 -3.44
CA ASN A 145 15.34 -2.60 -2.72
C ASN A 145 15.78 -1.45 -1.82
N TYR A 146 16.10 -1.75 -0.57
CA TYR A 146 16.59 -0.78 0.41
C TYR A 146 17.85 -1.33 1.07
N SER A 147 18.99 -0.67 0.82
CA SER A 147 20.33 -1.09 1.23
C SER A 147 21.03 0.01 2.02
#